data_AF-A0AB36JIC9-F1
#
_entry.id   AF-A0AB36JIC9-F1
#
_cell.length_a   1.000
_cell.length_b   1.000
_cell.length_c   1.000
_cell.angle_alpha   90.00
_cell.angle_beta   90.00
_cell.angle_gamma   90.00
#
_symmetry.space_group_name_H-M   'P 1'
#
loop_
_entity.id
_entity.type
_entity.pdbx_description
1 polymer ?
#
loop_
_entity_poly.entity_id
_entity_poly.type
_entity_poly.pdbx_seq_one_letter_code
_entity_poly.pdbx_strand_id
1 'polypeptide(L)'
;MLFSAQGVPPQGYYQSIWDFTSHNENSTKEAGNVVPFDFGRAAEFKAPKSIETSIAPALTPYCLEPFGGYVAAISRGKVWGESGAVLTPEGKLIFDLSQEYDAEQYRMLEADEHPVFHRWNHPQLQYFAGTAAVLTFCGAHNYFHWMYDVLPRLAMLQSSGITYSTIIMNPNPYGPFVEQT
;
A
#
# COMPACT_ATOMS: atom_id res chain seq x y z
N MET A 1 -2.41 27.72 -2.78
CA MET A 1 -3.52 27.79 -1.82
C MET A 1 -3.89 26.37 -1.46
N LEU A 2 -3.90 26.03 -0.17
CA LEU A 2 -4.42 24.74 0.30
C LEU A 2 -5.95 24.85 0.34
N PHE A 3 -6.64 24.11 -0.54
CA PHE A 3 -8.09 23.99 -0.47
C PHE A 3 -8.40 22.83 0.48
N SER A 4 -9.16 23.11 1.54
CA SER A 4 -9.69 22.09 2.45
C SER A 4 -11.17 21.87 2.15
N ALA A 5 -11.57 20.61 2.01
CA ALA A 5 -12.97 20.22 1.89
C ALA A 5 -13.34 19.26 3.03
N GLN A 6 -14.58 19.34 3.51
CA GLN A 6 -15.09 18.36 4.47
C GLN A 6 -15.22 17.00 3.76
N GLY A 7 -14.62 15.96 4.33
CA GLY A 7 -14.70 14.61 3.79
C GLY A 7 -16.10 14.01 3.94
N VAL A 8 -16.71 13.60 2.83
CA VAL A 8 -17.92 12.75 2.84
C VAL A 8 -17.54 11.34 3.28
N PRO A 9 -18.30 10.68 4.19
CA PRO A 9 -18.05 9.31 4.59
C PRO A 9 -17.94 8.34 3.41
N PRO A 10 -16.88 7.52 3.34
CA PRO A 10 -16.74 6.46 2.36
C PRO A 10 -17.89 5.46 2.40
N GLN A 11 -18.33 5.02 1.22
CA GLN A 11 -19.41 4.04 1.09
C GLN A 11 -19.04 2.98 0.06
N GLY A 12 -18.91 1.74 0.53
CA GLY A 12 -18.54 0.60 -0.30
C GLY A 12 -17.06 0.57 -0.71
N TYR A 13 -16.70 -0.48 -1.44
CA TYR A 13 -15.33 -0.76 -1.83
C TYR A 13 -15.26 -1.44 -3.20
N TYR A 14 -14.07 -1.40 -3.79
CA TYR A 14 -13.61 -2.31 -4.82
C TYR A 14 -12.64 -3.30 -4.17
N GLN A 15 -12.75 -4.58 -4.51
CA GLN A 15 -11.86 -5.61 -3.95
C GLN A 15 -10.41 -5.37 -4.39
N SER A 16 -10.25 -4.93 -5.64
CA SER A 16 -8.96 -4.62 -6.24
C SER A 16 -8.95 -3.34 -7.06
N ILE A 17 -7.76 -2.82 -7.37
CA ILE A 17 -7.59 -1.72 -8.32
C ILE A 17 -8.16 -2.09 -9.71
N TRP A 18 -8.09 -3.37 -10.08
CA TRP A 18 -8.58 -3.86 -11.36
C TRP A 18 -10.10 -3.81 -11.45
N ASP A 19 -10.80 -4.06 -10.35
CA ASP A 19 -12.26 -3.89 -10.31
C ASP A 19 -12.61 -2.42 -10.54
N PHE A 20 -11.88 -1.49 -9.91
CA PHE A 20 -12.09 -0.06 -10.09
C PHE A 20 -11.84 0.37 -11.54
N THR A 21 -10.74 -0.05 -12.17
CA THR A 21 -10.43 0.35 -13.55
C THR A 21 -11.39 -0.26 -14.56
N SER A 22 -11.80 -1.52 -14.36
CA SER A 22 -12.75 -2.21 -15.26
C SER A 22 -14.12 -1.54 -15.28
N HIS A 23 -14.57 -1.01 -14.12
CA HIS A 23 -15.83 -0.25 -14.03
C HIS A 23 -15.78 1.12 -14.73
N ASN A 24 -14.58 1.62 -15.05
CA ASN A 24 -14.35 2.96 -15.59
C ASN A 24 -13.70 2.95 -16.99
N GLU A 25 -13.67 1.82 -17.70
CA GLU A 25 -13.10 1.73 -19.06
C GLU A 25 -13.78 2.67 -20.07
N ASN A 26 -15.03 3.07 -19.82
CA ASN A 26 -15.76 4.03 -20.66
C ASN A 26 -15.49 5.51 -20.34
N SER A 27 -14.80 5.82 -19.24
CA SER A 27 -14.41 7.18 -18.82
C SER A 27 -12.88 7.31 -18.88
N THR A 28 -12.34 7.21 -20.11
CA THR A 28 -10.93 7.09 -20.52
C THR A 28 -9.94 8.18 -20.04
N LYS A 29 -10.31 9.04 -19.08
CA LYS A 29 -9.41 10.04 -18.46
C LYS A 29 -9.44 10.08 -16.93
N GLU A 30 -10.41 9.48 -16.25
CA GLU A 30 -10.58 9.64 -14.79
C GLU A 30 -10.25 8.37 -13.98
N ALA A 31 -10.25 7.19 -14.60
CA ALA A 31 -10.12 5.87 -13.96
C ALA A 31 -8.74 5.55 -13.35
N GLY A 32 -7.72 6.36 -13.59
CA GLY A 32 -6.34 6.01 -13.24
C GLY A 32 -5.68 5.02 -14.22
N ASN A 33 -4.38 4.80 -14.04
CA ASN A 33 -3.56 3.92 -14.87
C ASN A 33 -2.88 2.86 -13.98
N VAL A 34 -2.90 1.60 -14.40
CA VAL A 34 -2.22 0.51 -13.69
C VAL A 34 -1.08 0.01 -14.55
N VAL A 35 0.13 0.11 -14.03
CA VAL A 35 1.36 -0.34 -14.68
C VAL A 35 1.77 -1.65 -14.05
N PRO A 36 1.71 -2.80 -14.77
CA PRO A 36 2.24 -4.06 -14.27
C PRO A 36 3.71 -3.92 -13.92
N PHE A 37 4.12 -4.57 -12.83
CA PHE A 37 5.49 -4.61 -12.36
C PHE A 37 6.01 -6.05 -12.46
N ASP A 38 7.05 -6.22 -13.24
CA ASP A 38 7.76 -7.49 -13.35
C ASP A 38 8.87 -7.54 -12.30
N PHE A 39 8.77 -8.47 -11.36
CA PHE A 39 9.80 -8.72 -10.36
C PHE A 39 11.02 -9.47 -10.93
N GLY A 40 10.94 -9.89 -12.19
CA GLY A 40 11.99 -10.61 -12.89
C GLY A 40 11.90 -12.11 -12.61
N ARG A 41 13.07 -12.73 -12.45
CA ARG A 41 13.19 -14.18 -12.26
C ARG A 41 12.95 -14.61 -10.82
N ALA A 42 12.61 -15.88 -10.64
CA ALA A 42 12.62 -16.59 -9.37
C ALA A 42 13.80 -16.22 -8.45
N ALA A 43 13.49 -16.00 -7.18
CA ALA A 43 14.47 -15.84 -6.12
C ALA A 43 14.86 -17.22 -5.56
N GLU A 44 16.15 -17.54 -5.62
CA GLU A 44 16.71 -18.77 -5.06
C GLU A 44 17.23 -18.53 -3.64
N PHE A 45 16.62 -19.20 -2.66
CA PHE A 45 17.04 -19.15 -1.26
C PHE A 45 17.86 -20.39 -0.93
N LYS A 46 19.13 -20.17 -0.55
CA LYS A 46 20.06 -21.24 -0.16
C LYS A 46 19.94 -21.51 1.34
N ALA A 47 20.07 -22.77 1.74
CA ALA A 47 20.15 -23.11 3.16
C ALA A 47 21.31 -22.34 3.83
N PRO A 48 21.11 -21.86 5.07
CA PRO A 48 22.17 -21.23 5.81
C PRO A 48 23.28 -22.24 6.12
N LYS A 49 24.52 -21.76 6.20
CA LYS A 49 25.61 -22.56 6.76
C LYS A 49 25.34 -22.73 8.25
N SER A 50 25.22 -23.98 8.72
CA SER A 50 24.95 -24.28 10.12
C SER A 50 25.95 -25.29 10.67
N ILE A 51 26.24 -25.18 11.97
CA ILE A 51 26.94 -26.21 12.75
C ILE A 51 25.97 -27.29 13.26
N GLU A 52 24.67 -26.99 13.24
CA GLU A 52 23.61 -27.91 13.64
C GLU A 52 23.43 -29.00 12.58
N THR A 53 23.30 -30.25 13.03
CA THR A 53 23.07 -31.40 12.16
C THR A 53 21.61 -31.49 11.69
N SER A 54 20.69 -30.80 12.37
CA SER A 54 19.27 -30.72 12.02
C SER A 54 18.87 -29.27 11.80
N ILE A 55 18.33 -28.97 10.63
CA ILE A 55 17.90 -27.61 10.23
C ILE A 55 16.38 -27.55 10.26
N ALA A 56 15.81 -26.50 10.86
CA ALA A 56 14.38 -26.27 10.87
C ALA A 56 13.83 -26.22 9.43
N PRO A 57 12.64 -26.79 9.13
CA PRO A 57 12.10 -26.81 7.77
C PRO A 57 12.04 -25.45 7.08
N ALA A 58 11.74 -24.37 7.83
CA ALA A 58 11.71 -23.00 7.32
C ALA A 58 13.06 -22.47 6.82
N LEU A 59 14.17 -23.15 7.14
CA LEU A 59 15.53 -22.80 6.73
C LEU A 59 16.08 -23.76 5.66
N THR A 60 15.23 -24.63 5.10
CA THR A 60 15.61 -25.46 3.95
C THR A 60 15.61 -24.63 2.66
N PRO A 61 16.39 -25.01 1.63
CA PRO A 61 16.42 -24.27 0.38
C PRO A 61 15.05 -24.27 -0.29
N TYR A 62 14.66 -23.13 -0.86
CA TYR A 62 13.44 -23.01 -1.64
C TYR A 62 13.61 -22.00 -2.77
N CYS A 63 12.72 -22.07 -3.75
CA CYS A 63 12.63 -21.13 -4.83
C CYS A 63 11.28 -20.43 -4.75
N LEU A 64 11.28 -19.10 -4.85
CA LEU A 64 10.06 -18.30 -4.85
C LEU A 64 9.95 -17.58 -6.19
N GLU A 65 8.93 -17.94 -6.98
CA GLU A 65 8.53 -17.15 -8.13
C GLU A 65 7.50 -16.11 -7.67
N PRO A 66 7.80 -14.81 -7.76
CA PRO A 66 6.85 -13.77 -7.40
C PRO A 66 5.68 -13.75 -8.38
N PHE A 67 4.44 -13.62 -7.87
CA PHE A 67 3.23 -13.58 -8.68
C PHE A 67 2.98 -12.18 -9.29
N GLY A 68 4.00 -11.55 -9.87
CA GLY A 68 3.90 -10.19 -10.43
C GLY A 68 3.47 -9.11 -9.44
N GLY A 69 3.55 -7.86 -9.84
CA GLY A 69 3.10 -6.71 -9.05
C GLY A 69 2.49 -5.64 -9.95
N TYR A 70 2.14 -4.50 -9.37
CA TYR A 70 1.68 -3.35 -10.13
C TYR A 70 1.92 -2.04 -9.39
N VAL A 71 1.90 -0.94 -10.14
CA VAL A 71 1.85 0.42 -9.62
C VAL A 71 0.59 1.08 -10.19
N ALA A 72 -0.25 1.63 -9.31
CA ALA A 72 -1.49 2.31 -9.70
C ALA A 72 -1.36 3.82 -9.54
N ALA A 73 -1.77 4.57 -10.55
CA ALA A 73 -1.93 6.02 -10.51
C ALA A 73 -3.42 6.35 -10.52
N ILE A 74 -3.93 6.92 -9.43
CA ILE A 74 -5.38 7.21 -9.28
C ILE A 74 -5.58 8.72 -9.38
N SER A 75 -6.18 9.17 -10.49
CA SER A 75 -6.54 10.58 -10.67
C SER A 75 -7.52 11.01 -9.60
N ARG A 76 -7.21 12.10 -8.86
CA ARG A 76 -8.08 12.65 -7.79
C ARG A 76 -8.43 11.65 -6.67
N GLY A 77 -7.60 10.61 -6.49
CA GLY A 77 -7.73 9.70 -5.36
C GLY A 77 -7.54 10.39 -4.02
N LYS A 78 -7.99 9.76 -2.95
CA LYS A 78 -7.83 10.26 -1.58
C LYS A 78 -7.06 9.24 -0.75
N VAL A 79 -6.27 9.72 0.20
CA VAL A 79 -5.57 8.90 1.20
C VAL A 79 -6.05 9.32 2.57
N TRP A 80 -6.34 8.36 3.45
CA TRP A 80 -6.89 8.65 4.77
C TRP A 80 -6.44 7.69 5.85
N GLY A 81 -6.32 8.19 7.08
CA GLY A 81 -6.11 7.39 8.28
C GLY A 81 -4.65 7.00 8.50
N GLU A 82 -4.39 6.38 9.64
CA GLU A 82 -3.04 6.04 10.09
C GLU A 82 -2.35 5.03 9.18
N SER A 83 -3.09 4.03 8.69
CA SER A 83 -2.62 3.00 7.75
C SER A 83 -2.57 3.47 6.29
N GLY A 84 -3.12 4.65 6.00
CA GLY A 84 -3.16 5.26 4.67
C GLY A 84 -4.08 4.53 3.69
N ALA A 85 -5.35 4.42 4.05
CA ALA A 85 -6.42 3.89 3.20
C ALA A 85 -6.52 4.67 1.89
N VAL A 86 -6.49 3.96 0.76
CA VAL A 86 -6.57 4.52 -0.58
C VAL A 86 -8.01 4.45 -1.08
N LEU A 87 -8.55 5.62 -1.43
CA LEU A 87 -9.93 5.79 -1.86
C LEU A 87 -9.99 6.32 -3.30
N THR A 88 -11.01 5.90 -4.04
CA THR A 88 -11.38 6.49 -5.34
C THR A 88 -11.80 7.96 -5.17
N PRO A 89 -11.91 8.73 -6.28
CA PRO A 89 -12.39 10.11 -6.21
C PRO A 89 -13.79 10.23 -5.58
N GLU A 90 -14.65 9.24 -5.80
CA GLU A 90 -16.01 9.16 -5.24
C GLU A 90 -16.01 8.76 -3.77
N GLY A 91 -14.86 8.32 -3.23
CA GLY A 91 -14.72 7.90 -1.84
C GLY A 91 -15.02 6.42 -1.59
N LYS A 92 -14.89 5.54 -2.59
CA LYS A 92 -14.90 4.09 -2.37
C LYS A 92 -13.52 3.59 -1.96
N LEU A 93 -13.43 2.64 -1.06
CA LEU A 93 -12.15 1.98 -0.71
C LEU A 93 -11.64 1.14 -1.87
N ILE A 94 -10.34 1.17 -2.12
CA ILE A 94 -9.65 0.19 -2.97
C ILE A 94 -8.90 -0.75 -2.03
N PHE A 95 -9.43 -1.95 -1.82
CA PHE A 95 -9.05 -2.79 -0.68
C PHE A 95 -7.67 -3.46 -0.81
N ASP A 96 -7.28 -3.93 -1.99
CA ASP A 96 -5.93 -4.47 -2.23
C ASP A 96 -4.81 -3.44 -1.97
N LEU A 97 -5.11 -2.15 -2.13
CA LEU A 97 -4.21 -1.03 -1.80
C LEU A 97 -4.29 -0.58 -0.32
N SER A 98 -5.25 -1.09 0.45
CA SER A 98 -5.63 -0.58 1.78
C SER A 98 -5.75 -1.70 2.81
N GLN A 99 -4.75 -2.60 2.84
CA GLN A 99 -4.71 -3.71 3.78
C GLN A 99 -4.64 -3.22 5.23
N GLU A 100 -5.36 -3.90 6.12
CA GLU A 100 -5.44 -3.57 7.55
C GLU A 100 -5.38 -4.83 8.41
N TYR A 101 -4.82 -4.71 9.61
CA TYR A 101 -4.61 -5.82 10.53
C TYR A 101 -5.32 -5.59 11.88
N ASP A 102 -6.06 -6.59 12.32
CA ASP A 102 -6.64 -6.64 13.66
C ASP A 102 -5.64 -7.25 14.63
N ALA A 103 -5.06 -6.41 15.50
CA ALA A 103 -4.11 -6.84 16.51
C ALA A 103 -4.76 -7.61 17.68
N GLU A 104 -6.07 -7.49 17.90
CA GLU A 104 -6.79 -8.21 18.95
C GLU A 104 -7.15 -9.63 18.48
N GLN A 105 -7.56 -9.77 17.22
CA GLN A 105 -7.94 -11.04 16.61
C GLN A 105 -6.79 -11.73 15.86
N TYR A 106 -5.64 -11.07 15.76
CA TYR A 106 -4.43 -11.53 15.09
C TYR A 106 -4.64 -11.94 13.62
N ARG A 107 -5.45 -11.18 12.87
CA ARG A 107 -5.79 -11.49 11.48
C ARG A 107 -5.86 -10.25 10.59
N MET A 108 -5.77 -10.46 9.28
CA MET A 108 -6.13 -9.43 8.31
C MET A 108 -7.64 -9.16 8.37
N LEU A 109 -8.01 -7.90 8.20
CA LEU A 109 -9.40 -7.49 8.07
C LEU A 109 -9.92 -7.79 6.67
N GLU A 110 -11.21 -8.09 6.57
CA GLU A 110 -11.94 -8.08 5.30
C GLU A 110 -12.30 -6.64 4.89
N ALA A 111 -12.68 -6.47 3.63
CA ALA A 111 -12.91 -5.14 3.06
C ALA A 111 -14.01 -4.35 3.80
N ASP A 112 -15.10 -4.98 4.19
CA ASP A 112 -16.22 -4.35 4.90
C ASP A 112 -15.92 -4.02 6.37
N GLU A 113 -14.88 -4.63 6.95
CA GLU A 113 -14.42 -4.38 8.31
C GLU A 113 -13.46 -3.18 8.41
N HIS A 114 -13.02 -2.64 7.27
CA HIS A 114 -11.95 -1.65 7.22
C HIS A 114 -12.30 -0.38 8.06
N PRO A 115 -11.36 0.15 8.89
CA PRO A 115 -11.57 1.31 9.78
C PRO A 115 -12.14 2.55 9.12
N VAL A 116 -11.90 2.73 7.83
CA VAL A 116 -12.43 3.84 7.04
C VAL A 116 -13.96 3.94 7.10
N PHE A 117 -14.69 2.84 7.28
CA PHE A 117 -16.15 2.86 7.28
C PHE A 117 -16.78 3.25 8.62
N HIS A 118 -16.02 3.13 9.73
CA HIS A 118 -16.55 3.35 11.07
C HIS A 118 -15.75 4.36 11.91
N ARG A 119 -14.53 4.73 11.49
CA ARG A 119 -13.70 5.77 12.13
C ARG A 119 -13.63 7.07 11.34
N TRP A 120 -14.36 7.20 10.23
CA TRP A 120 -14.42 8.43 9.45
C TRP A 120 -15.12 9.55 10.22
N ASN A 121 -14.34 10.48 10.76
CA ASN A 121 -14.82 11.56 11.63
C ASN A 121 -14.98 12.91 10.91
N HIS A 122 -15.41 12.90 9.64
CA HIS A 122 -15.50 14.08 8.78
C HIS A 122 -14.18 14.89 8.72
N PRO A 123 -13.07 14.24 8.35
CA PRO A 123 -11.75 14.86 8.31
C PRO A 123 -11.75 16.06 7.36
N GLN A 124 -10.90 17.04 7.66
CA GLN A 124 -10.56 18.07 6.68
C GLN A 124 -9.57 17.48 5.69
N LEU A 125 -10.05 17.17 4.48
CA LEU A 125 -9.20 16.67 3.41
C LEU A 125 -8.39 17.83 2.84
N GLN A 126 -7.07 17.66 2.79
CA GLN A 126 -6.15 18.62 2.21
C GLN A 126 -5.91 18.28 0.75
N TYR A 127 -6.12 19.25 -0.14
CA TYR A 127 -5.74 19.08 -1.54
C TYR A 127 -4.23 19.25 -1.71
N PHE A 128 -3.62 18.28 -2.41
CA PHE A 128 -2.23 18.34 -2.81
C PHE A 128 -2.12 18.60 -4.32
N ALA A 129 -1.26 19.54 -4.72
CA ALA A 129 -1.01 19.85 -6.12
C ALA A 129 0.07 18.94 -6.69
N GLY A 130 -0.24 18.23 -7.78
CA GLY A 130 0.66 17.27 -8.43
C GLY A 130 0.39 15.83 -8.01
N THR A 131 1.36 14.96 -8.22
CA THR A 131 1.25 13.52 -7.94
C THR A 131 1.94 13.20 -6.62
N ALA A 132 1.21 12.57 -5.71
CA ALA A 132 1.75 12.01 -4.48
C ALA A 132 1.94 10.50 -4.61
N ALA A 133 3.11 10.00 -4.22
CA ALA A 133 3.39 8.58 -4.06
C ALA A 133 2.94 8.12 -2.68
N VAL A 134 2.14 7.05 -2.62
CA VAL A 134 1.62 6.49 -1.37
C VAL A 134 2.46 5.28 -0.99
N LEU A 135 3.22 5.39 0.10
CA LEU A 135 4.07 4.33 0.66
C LEU A 135 3.51 3.75 1.96
N THR A 136 2.26 4.04 2.28
CA THR A 136 1.67 3.69 3.57
C THR A 136 1.38 2.19 3.66
N PHE A 137 1.53 1.63 4.87
CA PHE A 137 1.17 0.24 5.18
C PHE A 137 0.74 0.14 6.65
N CYS A 138 -0.24 -0.72 6.97
CA CYS A 138 -0.76 -0.89 8.33
C CYS A 138 0.32 -1.28 9.36
N GLY A 139 1.34 -2.02 8.91
CA GLY A 139 2.49 -2.42 9.73
C GLY A 139 3.72 -1.50 9.65
N ALA A 140 3.67 -0.34 8.99
CA ALA A 140 4.87 0.43 8.60
C ALA A 140 5.77 0.91 9.77
N HIS A 141 5.25 0.95 11.00
CA HIS A 141 6.02 1.28 12.21
C HIS A 141 6.88 0.12 12.72
N ASN A 142 6.67 -1.10 12.20
CA ASN A 142 7.50 -2.26 12.49
C ASN A 142 8.66 -2.34 11.48
N TYR A 143 9.89 -2.52 11.95
CA TYR A 143 11.08 -2.54 11.09
C TYR A 143 11.01 -3.60 9.99
N PHE A 144 10.49 -4.79 10.30
CA PHE A 144 10.32 -5.87 9.33
C PHE A 144 9.40 -5.43 8.19
N HIS A 145 8.22 -4.91 8.52
CA HIS A 145 7.25 -4.45 7.53
C HIS A 145 7.72 -3.19 6.78
N TRP A 146 8.46 -2.31 7.44
CA TRP A 146 9.10 -1.19 6.75
C TRP A 146 10.08 -1.69 5.67
N MET A 147 10.90 -2.68 6.00
CA MET A 147 11.90 -3.22 5.08
C MET A 147 11.29 -4.07 3.94
N TYR A 148 10.23 -4.84 4.22
CA TYR A 148 9.66 -5.79 3.26
C TYR A 148 8.37 -5.34 2.56
N ASP A 149 7.60 -4.43 3.16
CA ASP A 149 6.34 -3.95 2.58
C ASP A 149 6.45 -2.51 2.07
N VAL A 150 7.16 -1.63 2.78
CA VAL A 150 7.25 -0.19 2.44
C VAL A 150 8.40 0.10 1.47
N LEU A 151 9.62 -0.32 1.80
CA LEU A 151 10.81 -0.02 0.99
C LEU A 151 10.72 -0.59 -0.45
N PRO A 152 10.20 -1.82 -0.69
CA PRO A 152 10.05 -2.33 -2.05
C PRO A 152 9.05 -1.51 -2.89
N ARG A 153 8.01 -0.93 -2.28
CA ARG A 153 7.07 -0.04 -3.00
C ARG A 153 7.78 1.21 -3.52
N LEU A 154 8.73 1.76 -2.77
CA LEU A 154 9.54 2.89 -3.25
C LEU A 154 10.38 2.48 -4.46
N ALA A 155 11.01 1.30 -4.43
CA ALA A 155 11.77 0.78 -5.57
C ALA A 155 10.89 0.55 -6.81
N MET A 156 9.69 0.00 -6.62
CA MET A 156 8.69 -0.17 -7.70
C MET A 156 8.28 1.19 -8.29
N LEU A 157 8.00 2.19 -7.46
CA LEU A 157 7.66 3.54 -7.90
C LEU A 157 8.79 4.19 -8.70
N GLN A 158 10.03 4.11 -8.21
CA GLN A 158 11.21 4.64 -8.91
C GLN A 158 11.43 3.97 -10.28
N SER A 159 11.11 2.68 -10.39
CA SER A 159 11.25 1.91 -11.62
C SER A 159 10.08 2.08 -12.60
N SER A 160 8.92 2.55 -12.13
CA SER A 160 7.71 2.69 -12.95
C SER A 160 7.75 3.84 -13.97
N GLY A 161 8.68 4.78 -13.81
CA GLY A 161 8.74 6.02 -14.61
C GLY A 161 7.64 7.04 -14.27
N ILE A 162 6.73 6.74 -13.33
CA ILE A 162 5.71 7.69 -12.88
C ILE A 162 6.37 8.79 -12.05
N THR A 163 6.20 10.04 -12.48
CA THR A 163 6.74 11.19 -11.76
C THR A 163 5.84 11.57 -10.58
N TYR A 164 6.44 11.77 -9.41
CA TYR A 164 5.77 12.26 -8.22
C TYR A 164 6.64 13.32 -7.53
N SER A 165 6.00 14.27 -6.85
CA SER A 165 6.64 15.39 -6.16
C SER A 165 6.54 15.30 -4.64
N THR A 166 5.79 14.32 -4.13
CA THR A 166 5.56 14.13 -2.70
C THR A 166 5.39 12.67 -2.37
N ILE A 167 5.85 12.29 -1.19
CA ILE A 167 5.71 10.95 -0.62
C ILE A 167 4.81 11.06 0.61
N ILE A 168 3.79 10.22 0.66
CA ILE A 168 2.93 10.02 1.82
C ILE A 168 3.38 8.71 2.47
N MET A 169 3.77 8.79 3.74
CA MET A 169 4.23 7.65 4.53
C MET A 169 3.61 7.72 5.92
N ASN A 170 3.48 6.56 6.59
CA ASN A 170 3.03 6.54 7.97
C ASN A 170 4.06 7.27 8.86
N PRO A 171 3.63 8.06 9.85
CA PRO A 171 4.54 8.49 10.90
C PRO A 171 5.03 7.24 11.67
N ASN A 172 6.32 7.20 12.03
CA ASN A 172 6.80 6.20 12.98
C ASN A 172 6.74 6.78 14.40
N PRO A 173 5.79 6.36 15.25
CA PRO A 173 5.65 6.89 16.61
C PRO A 173 6.82 6.50 17.53
N TYR A 174 7.65 5.51 17.13
CA TYR A 174 8.77 5.01 17.92
C TYR A 174 10.12 5.63 17.53
N GLY A 175 10.14 6.60 16.61
CA GLY A 175 11.36 7.23 16.12
C GLY A 175 11.94 6.57 14.87
N PRO A 176 13.09 7.05 14.37
CA PRO A 176 13.72 6.50 13.17
C PRO A 176 14.26 5.09 13.41
N PHE A 177 14.16 4.21 12.40
CA PHE A 177 14.78 2.87 12.47
C PHE A 177 16.30 2.90 12.36
N VAL A 178 16.82 3.89 11.63
CA VAL A 178 18.25 4.12 11.40
C VAL A 178 18.49 5.61 11.46
N GLU A 179 19.48 6.01 12.24
CA GLU A 179 20.02 7.37 12.24
C GLU A 179 21.35 7.35 11.48
N GLN A 180 21.56 8.33 10.58
CA GLN A 180 22.89 8.51 10.00
C GLN A 180 23.84 8.97 11.11
N THR A 181 24.91 8.20 11.30
CA THR A 181 26.06 8.55 12.14
C THR A 181 27.21 9.05 11.29
#